data_AF-A0A2N7QBF7-F1
#
_entry.id   AF-A0A2N7QBF7-F1
#
_cell.length_a   1.000
_cell.length_b   1.000
_cell.length_c   1.000
_cell.angle_alpha   90.00
_cell.angle_beta   90.00
_cell.angle_gamma   90.00
#
_symmetry.space_group_name_H-M   'P 1'
#
loop_
_entity.id
_entity.type
_entity.pdbx_description
1 polymer ?
#
loop_
_entity_poly.entity_id
_entity_poly.type
_entity_poly.pdbx_seq_one_letter_code
_entity_poly.pdbx_strand_id
1 'polypeptide(L)'
;VCFFLSQLIFKDRANSENKNSKRLNFKGIGILILIVISGLIFLFFFDKDLLTLALLMIKIDIFAFGGGYASLPLMLHEVVDRLQWLDGKTFMDGIALGQVTPGPIVITATFVGYLLKGFAGAAVATVAVFTPSFLIMAFASEIGEKIKNSKLFLRAKRGLLASFSGLLLFATIKFAGAVSWNWLKILLLTAAFIGLFRKVSLVYIISMGTVLSIFLF
;
A
#
# COMPACT_ATOMS: atom_id res chain seq x y z
N VAL A 1 -19.71 1.35 15.67
CA VAL A 1 -19.72 2.74 16.19
C VAL A 1 -18.60 3.44 15.43
N CYS A 2 -17.51 2.72 15.12
CA CYS A 2 -16.55 3.04 14.06
C CYS A 2 -17.11 3.53 12.72
N PHE A 3 -18.19 2.99 12.16
CA PHE A 3 -18.73 3.52 10.89
C PHE A 3 -19.38 4.90 11.05
N PHE A 4 -19.99 5.16 12.20
CA PHE A 4 -20.62 6.45 12.54
C PHE A 4 -19.59 7.48 13.04
N LEU A 5 -18.55 7.01 13.75
CA LEU A 5 -17.36 7.79 14.13
C LEU A 5 -16.47 8.10 12.93
N SER A 6 -16.35 7.18 11.97
CA SER A 6 -15.69 7.43 10.69
C SER A 6 -16.46 8.48 9.90
N GLN A 7 -17.79 8.41 9.84
CA GLN A 7 -18.61 9.48 9.28
C GLN A 7 -18.43 10.80 10.03
N LEU A 8 -18.39 10.83 11.37
CA LEU A 8 -18.25 12.08 12.15
C LEU A 8 -16.85 12.70 12.07
N ILE A 9 -15.77 11.90 12.23
CA ILE A 9 -14.37 12.36 12.16
C ILE A 9 -14.00 12.78 10.73
N PHE A 10 -14.51 12.09 9.71
CA PHE A 10 -14.20 12.42 8.31
C PHE A 10 -15.12 13.52 7.74
N LYS A 11 -16.30 13.76 8.33
CA LYS A 11 -17.20 14.86 7.95
C LYS A 11 -16.71 16.21 8.48
N ASP A 12 -16.02 16.27 9.62
CA ASP A 12 -15.46 17.53 10.13
C ASP A 12 -14.22 18.01 9.36
N ARG A 13 -13.36 17.10 8.88
CA ARG A 13 -12.26 17.48 7.96
C ARG A 13 -12.77 17.95 6.60
N ALA A 14 -13.93 17.48 6.15
CA ALA A 14 -14.51 17.86 4.87
C ALA A 14 -15.09 19.29 4.86
N ASN A 15 -15.36 19.89 6.03
CA ASN A 15 -15.97 21.22 6.12
C ASN A 15 -14.95 22.36 6.29
N SER A 16 -13.68 22.05 6.56
CA SER A 16 -12.59 23.05 6.69
C SER A 16 -11.78 23.28 5.40
N GLU A 17 -11.98 22.49 4.35
CA GLU A 17 -11.29 22.67 3.05
C GLU A 17 -12.09 23.47 2.01
N ASN A 18 -13.22 24.06 2.40
CA ASN A 18 -14.04 24.87 1.49
C ASN A 18 -13.78 26.38 1.62
N LYS A 19 -12.52 26.81 1.55
CA LYS A 19 -12.21 28.24 1.29
C LYS A 19 -10.89 28.54 0.62
N ASN A 20 -10.36 27.61 -0.18
CA ASN A 20 -9.37 27.96 -1.17
C ASN A 20 -9.45 26.97 -2.32
N SER A 21 -10.21 27.32 -3.35
CA SER A 21 -10.01 26.81 -4.70
C SER A 21 -8.60 27.22 -5.14
N LYS A 22 -7.59 26.50 -4.64
CA LYS A 22 -6.22 26.66 -5.10
C LYS A 22 -6.22 26.12 -6.53
N ARG A 23 -5.93 27.00 -7.48
CA ARG A 23 -5.50 26.61 -8.83
C ARG A 23 -4.53 25.45 -8.69
N LEU A 24 -4.75 24.39 -9.47
CA LEU A 24 -3.84 23.26 -9.58
C LEU A 24 -2.41 23.72 -9.46
N ASN A 25 -1.65 23.19 -8.52
CA ASN A 25 -0.24 23.50 -8.48
C ASN A 25 0.52 22.59 -9.47
N PHE A 26 0.09 22.62 -10.74
CA PHE A 26 0.85 22.02 -11.85
C PHE A 26 2.28 22.55 -11.90
N LYS A 27 2.50 23.78 -11.43
CA LYS A 27 3.84 24.34 -11.22
C LYS A 27 4.62 23.57 -10.16
N GLY A 28 4.00 23.20 -9.04
CA GLY A 28 4.60 22.38 -7.98
C GLY A 28 5.00 20.98 -8.45
N ILE A 29 4.14 20.31 -9.23
CA ILE A 29 4.48 19.02 -9.84
C ILE A 29 5.62 19.19 -10.85
N GLY A 30 5.58 20.23 -11.69
CA GLY A 30 6.66 20.54 -12.62
C GLY A 30 8.00 20.79 -11.92
N ILE A 31 7.99 21.50 -10.78
CA ILE A 31 9.17 21.72 -9.94
C ILE A 31 9.69 20.40 -9.35
N LEU A 32 8.81 19.53 -8.84
CA LEU A 32 9.20 18.21 -8.34
C LEU A 32 9.88 17.37 -9.41
N ILE A 33 9.31 17.33 -10.63
CA ILE A 33 9.90 16.62 -11.77
C ILE A 33 11.28 17.21 -12.11
N LEU A 34 11.41 18.53 -12.15
CA LEU A 34 12.69 19.20 -12.41
C LEU A 34 13.74 18.90 -11.35
N ILE A 35 13.35 18.84 -10.07
CA ILE A 35 14.26 18.47 -8.97
C ILE A 35 14.76 17.03 -9.15
N VAL A 36 13.85 16.10 -9.46
CA VAL A 36 14.22 14.69 -9.72
C VAL A 36 15.17 14.58 -10.90
N ILE A 37 14.87 15.24 -12.02
CA ILE A 37 15.71 15.25 -13.22
C ILE A 37 17.07 15.89 -12.91
N SER A 38 17.09 17.01 -12.18
CA SER A 38 18.33 17.67 -11.76
C SER A 38 19.18 16.78 -10.85
N GLY A 39 18.56 16.03 -9.94
CA GLY A 39 19.24 15.04 -9.09
C GLY A 39 19.85 13.90 -9.89
N LEU A 40 19.13 13.37 -10.89
CA LEU A 40 19.65 12.34 -11.80
C LEU A 40 20.82 12.86 -12.66
N ILE A 41 20.71 14.09 -13.17
CA ILE A 41 21.80 14.72 -13.93
C ILE A 41 23.02 14.95 -13.03
N PHE A 42 22.82 15.39 -11.78
CA PHE A 42 23.92 15.55 -10.83
C PHE A 42 24.63 14.21 -10.55
N LEU A 43 23.89 13.13 -10.38
CA LEU A 43 24.46 11.78 -10.23
C LEU A 43 25.25 11.35 -11.48
N PHE A 44 24.77 11.68 -12.68
CA PHE A 44 25.48 11.39 -13.94
C PHE A 44 26.88 12.02 -13.99
N PHE A 45 27.06 13.22 -13.42
CA PHE A 45 28.37 13.88 -13.35
C PHE A 45 29.30 13.31 -12.27
N PHE A 46 28.76 12.70 -11.22
CA PHE A 46 29.54 12.16 -10.10
C PHE A 46 29.99 10.70 -10.33
N ASP A 47 29.05 9.79 -10.59
CA ASP A 47 29.35 8.36 -10.72
C ASP A 47 28.27 7.64 -11.57
N LYS A 48 28.71 6.93 -12.60
CA LYS A 48 27.83 6.18 -13.49
C LYS A 48 27.15 5.02 -12.77
N ASP A 49 27.80 4.41 -11.78
CA ASP A 49 27.24 3.27 -11.05
C ASP A 49 26.07 3.69 -10.15
N LEU A 50 26.18 4.86 -9.50
CA LEU A 50 25.09 5.42 -8.69
C LEU A 50 23.89 5.80 -9.55
N LEU A 51 24.13 6.28 -10.77
CA LEU A 51 23.07 6.53 -11.73
C LEU A 51 22.38 5.24 -12.15
N THR A 52 23.14 4.18 -12.47
CA THR A 52 22.57 2.88 -12.81
C THR A 52 21.71 2.32 -11.67
N LEU A 53 22.19 2.45 -10.43
CA LEU A 53 21.44 2.08 -9.23
C LEU A 53 20.14 2.89 -9.11
N ALA A 54 20.20 4.21 -9.26
CA ALA A 54 19.02 5.08 -9.18
C ALA A 54 17.98 4.73 -10.26
N LEU A 55 18.41 4.56 -11.51
CA LEU A 55 17.53 4.20 -12.63
C LEU A 55 16.89 2.82 -12.45
N LEU A 56 17.65 1.86 -11.93
CA LEU A 56 17.14 0.53 -11.63
C LEU A 56 16.09 0.56 -10.53
N MET A 57 16.31 1.32 -9.46
CA MET A 57 15.34 1.46 -8.36
C MET A 57 14.07 2.18 -8.82
N ILE A 58 14.20 3.24 -9.62
CA ILE A 58 13.07 3.93 -10.26
C ILE A 58 12.28 2.97 -11.16
N LYS A 59 12.99 2.16 -11.98
CA LYS A 59 12.36 1.16 -12.84
C LYS A 59 11.56 0.16 -12.00
N ILE A 60 12.17 -0.40 -10.96
CA ILE A 60 11.51 -1.38 -10.10
C ILE A 60 10.22 -0.82 -9.49
N ASP A 61 10.24 0.41 -8.95
CA ASP A 61 9.05 1.01 -8.33
C ASP A 61 7.93 1.28 -9.35
N ILE A 62 8.27 1.77 -10.55
CA ILE A 62 7.29 2.00 -11.63
C ILE A 62 6.61 0.70 -12.08
N PHE A 63 7.35 -0.42 -12.11
CA PHE A 63 6.82 -1.71 -12.56
C PHE A 63 6.26 -2.59 -11.42
N ALA A 64 6.39 -2.16 -10.16
CA ALA A 64 5.86 -2.86 -8.99
C ALA A 64 4.34 -2.71 -8.83
N PHE A 65 3.57 -3.09 -9.85
CA PHE A 65 2.10 -3.15 -9.79
C PHE A 65 1.68 -4.29 -8.85
N GLY A 66 1.20 -3.94 -7.65
CA GLY A 66 0.84 -4.91 -6.61
C GLY A 66 1.43 -4.61 -5.22
N GLY A 67 2.18 -3.52 -5.09
CA GLY A 67 2.76 -3.06 -3.83
C GLY A 67 4.17 -3.61 -3.61
N GLY A 68 4.72 -3.40 -2.40
CA GLY A 68 6.13 -3.71 -2.12
C GLY A 68 6.54 -5.17 -2.37
N TYR A 69 5.63 -6.14 -2.20
CA TYR A 69 5.92 -7.55 -2.48
C TYR A 69 6.09 -7.85 -3.97
N ALA A 70 5.46 -7.09 -4.86
CA ALA A 70 5.65 -7.23 -6.31
C ALA A 70 7.00 -6.67 -6.77
N SER A 71 7.59 -5.74 -6.01
CA SER A 71 8.90 -5.15 -6.32
C SER A 71 10.07 -6.11 -6.06
N LEU A 72 9.92 -7.05 -5.11
CA LEU A 72 11.01 -7.94 -4.70
C LEU A 72 11.46 -8.91 -5.79
N PRO A 73 10.57 -9.64 -6.51
CA PRO A 73 11.00 -10.51 -7.60
C PRO A 73 11.72 -9.74 -8.72
N LEU A 74 11.25 -8.53 -9.03
CA LEU A 74 11.89 -7.66 -10.02
C LEU A 74 13.28 -7.23 -9.54
N MET A 75 13.41 -6.85 -8.27
CA MET A 75 14.68 -6.48 -7.67
C MET A 75 15.65 -7.66 -7.61
N LEU A 76 15.18 -8.85 -7.22
CA LEU A 76 15.96 -10.08 -7.20
C LEU A 76 16.51 -10.37 -8.60
N HIS A 77 15.65 -10.38 -9.63
CA HIS A 77 16.07 -10.63 -10.99
C HIS A 77 17.08 -9.58 -11.52
N GLU A 78 16.85 -8.30 -11.25
CA GLU A 78 17.75 -7.25 -11.74
C GLU A 78 19.09 -7.23 -10.99
N VAL A 79 19.09 -7.38 -9.66
CA VAL A 79 20.28 -7.26 -8.80
C VAL A 79 21.09 -8.55 -8.76
N VAL A 80 20.42 -9.71 -8.67
CA VAL A 80 21.08 -11.02 -8.59
C VAL A 80 21.26 -11.58 -10.00
N ASP A 81 20.20 -11.84 -10.75
CA ASP A 81 20.32 -12.60 -12.00
C ASP A 81 20.98 -11.80 -13.15
N ARG A 82 20.56 -10.56 -13.36
CA ARG A 82 20.99 -9.75 -14.50
C ARG A 82 22.31 -9.01 -14.26
N LEU A 83 22.41 -8.26 -13.16
CA LEU A 83 23.58 -7.43 -12.87
C LEU A 83 24.62 -8.15 -12.02
N GLN A 84 24.27 -9.27 -11.39
CA GLN A 84 25.17 -10.06 -10.55
C GLN A 84 25.89 -9.21 -9.49
N TRP A 85 25.18 -8.22 -8.96
CA TRP A 85 25.67 -7.28 -7.95
C TRP A 85 25.74 -7.92 -6.57
N LEU A 86 24.81 -8.83 -6.28
CA LEU A 86 24.73 -9.59 -5.04
C LEU A 86 24.41 -11.04 -5.36
N ASP A 87 24.83 -11.96 -4.51
CA ASP A 87 24.34 -13.33 -4.52
C ASP A 87 22.94 -13.43 -3.89
N GLY A 88 22.20 -14.47 -4.25
CA GLY A 88 20.84 -14.67 -3.75
C GLY A 88 20.75 -14.75 -2.22
N LYS A 89 21.77 -15.27 -1.54
CA LYS A 89 21.78 -15.37 -0.08
C LYS A 89 21.93 -13.98 0.56
N THR A 90 22.89 -13.17 0.10
CA THR A 90 23.05 -11.79 0.58
C THR A 90 21.81 -10.93 0.30
N PHE A 91 21.14 -11.13 -0.84
CA PHE A 91 19.88 -10.45 -1.12
C PHE A 91 18.78 -10.85 -0.13
N MET A 92 18.64 -12.15 0.19
CA MET A 92 17.69 -12.62 1.20
C MET A 92 18.01 -12.09 2.59
N ASP A 93 19.30 -12.01 2.97
CA ASP A 93 19.74 -11.38 4.21
C ASP A 93 19.33 -9.89 4.25
N GLY A 94 19.38 -9.20 3.10
CA GLY A 94 18.86 -7.84 2.95
C GLY A 94 17.35 -7.71 3.13
N ILE A 95 16.55 -8.66 2.61
CA ILE A 95 15.10 -8.71 2.85
C ILE A 95 14.81 -8.91 4.34
N ALA A 96 15.52 -9.85 4.97
CA ALA A 96 15.35 -10.14 6.39
C ALA A 96 15.62 -8.89 7.24
N LEU A 97 16.70 -8.15 6.94
CA LEU A 97 16.98 -6.87 7.59
C LEU A 97 15.87 -5.84 7.35
N GLY A 98 15.35 -5.73 6.13
CA GLY A 98 14.24 -4.85 5.80
C GLY A 98 12.93 -5.17 6.52
N GLN A 99 12.69 -6.45 6.85
CA GLN A 99 11.52 -6.88 7.62
C GLN A 99 11.70 -6.73 9.15
N VAL A 100 12.94 -6.80 9.63
CA VAL A 100 13.27 -6.53 11.04
C VAL A 100 13.08 -5.06 11.37
N THR A 101 13.40 -4.16 10.43
CA THR A 101 13.07 -2.74 10.57
C THR A 101 11.58 -2.53 10.37
N PRO A 102 10.85 -1.86 11.28
CA PRO A 102 9.45 -1.53 11.05
C PRO A 102 9.34 -0.60 9.84
N GLY A 103 8.85 -1.10 8.72
CA GLY A 103 8.75 -0.31 7.50
C GLY A 103 8.31 -1.10 6.27
N PRO A 104 8.20 -0.42 5.11
CA PRO A 104 7.89 -1.07 3.84
C PRO A 104 9.02 -2.03 3.43
N ILE A 105 8.64 -3.20 2.93
CA ILE A 105 9.57 -4.22 2.42
C ILE A 105 10.54 -3.72 1.34
N VAL A 106 10.15 -2.63 0.66
CA VAL A 106 10.94 -1.92 -0.35
C VAL A 106 12.22 -1.29 0.23
N ILE A 107 12.34 -1.13 1.56
CA ILE A 107 13.59 -0.72 2.24
C ILE A 107 14.76 -1.66 1.94
N THR A 108 14.50 -2.89 1.46
CA THR A 108 15.54 -3.77 0.89
C THR A 108 16.41 -3.05 -0.14
N ALA A 109 15.86 -2.11 -0.92
CA ALA A 109 16.61 -1.26 -1.85
C ALA A 109 17.74 -0.48 -1.16
N THR A 110 17.50 0.02 0.05
CA THR A 110 18.49 0.76 0.86
C THR A 110 19.67 -0.15 1.22
N PHE A 111 19.41 -1.40 1.60
CA PHE A 111 20.45 -2.39 1.90
C PHE A 111 21.24 -2.76 0.64
N VAL A 112 20.57 -2.99 -0.49
CA VAL A 112 21.23 -3.22 -1.78
C VAL A 112 22.14 -2.04 -2.15
N GLY A 113 21.65 -0.82 -2.02
CA GLY A 113 22.44 0.39 -2.27
C GLY A 113 23.63 0.53 -1.32
N TYR A 114 23.45 0.17 -0.04
CA TYR A 114 24.52 0.18 0.96
C TYR A 114 25.65 -0.78 0.61
N LEU A 115 25.31 -2.00 0.20
CA LEU A 115 26.29 -3.01 -0.18
C LEU A 115 27.08 -2.64 -1.44
N LEU A 116 26.49 -1.85 -2.34
CA LEU A 116 27.13 -1.42 -3.58
C LEU A 116 28.08 -0.23 -3.43
N LYS A 117 27.62 0.85 -2.78
CA LYS A 117 28.35 2.12 -2.72
C LYS A 117 28.31 2.75 -1.31
N GLY A 118 28.17 1.92 -0.28
CA GLY A 118 28.11 2.37 1.10
C GLY A 118 26.97 3.34 1.36
N PHE A 119 27.21 4.31 2.24
CA PHE A 119 26.18 5.27 2.64
C PHE A 119 25.60 6.08 1.47
N ALA A 120 26.42 6.43 0.47
CA ALA A 120 25.97 7.15 -0.72
C ALA A 120 24.99 6.32 -1.55
N GLY A 121 25.31 5.04 -1.77
CA GLY A 121 24.42 4.11 -2.47
C GLY A 121 23.11 3.87 -1.71
N ALA A 122 23.17 3.77 -0.38
CA ALA A 122 21.99 3.61 0.47
C ALA A 122 21.04 4.80 0.33
N ALA A 123 21.56 6.03 0.42
CA ALA A 123 20.77 7.25 0.28
C ALA A 123 20.15 7.35 -1.12
N VAL A 124 20.94 7.12 -2.17
CA VAL A 124 20.48 7.18 -3.56
C VAL A 124 19.42 6.13 -3.84
N ALA A 125 19.64 4.87 -3.46
CA ALA A 125 18.66 3.80 -3.67
C ALA A 125 17.32 4.08 -2.97
N THR A 126 17.38 4.59 -1.73
CA THR A 126 16.18 4.94 -0.96
C THR A 126 15.39 6.05 -1.63
N VAL A 127 16.06 7.16 -2.00
CA VAL A 127 15.37 8.27 -2.66
C VAL A 127 14.82 7.82 -4.00
N ALA A 128 15.61 7.11 -4.80
CA ALA A 128 15.23 6.66 -6.12
C ALA A 128 14.03 5.70 -6.11
N VAL A 129 13.97 4.75 -5.16
CA VAL A 129 12.87 3.78 -5.10
C VAL A 129 11.55 4.44 -4.69
N PHE A 130 11.54 5.42 -3.80
CA PHE A 130 10.29 6.09 -3.40
C PHE A 130 9.87 7.21 -4.35
N THR A 131 10.77 7.70 -5.20
CA THR A 131 10.50 8.85 -6.07
C THR A 131 9.26 8.66 -6.97
N PRO A 132 9.08 7.54 -7.68
CA PRO A 132 7.94 7.38 -8.58
C PRO A 132 6.62 7.34 -7.82
N SER A 133 6.55 6.60 -6.71
CA SER A 133 5.41 6.58 -5.80
C SER A 133 5.03 7.98 -5.28
N PHE A 134 6.00 8.79 -4.84
CA PHE A 134 5.74 10.17 -4.43
C PHE A 134 5.20 11.03 -5.57
N LEU A 135 5.75 10.86 -6.77
CA LEU A 135 5.34 11.61 -7.95
C LEU A 135 3.89 11.25 -8.33
N ILE A 136 3.57 9.96 -8.40
CA ILE A 136 2.22 9.45 -8.67
C ILE A 136 1.24 9.96 -7.62
N MET A 137 1.62 9.95 -6.34
CA MET A 137 0.77 10.46 -5.26
C MET A 137 0.51 11.96 -5.39
N ALA A 138 1.53 12.75 -5.72
CA ALA A 138 1.39 14.20 -5.95
C ALA A 138 0.44 14.49 -7.13
N PHE A 139 0.60 13.75 -8.24
CA PHE A 139 -0.32 13.83 -9.38
C PHE A 139 -1.75 13.40 -9.01
N ALA A 140 -1.89 12.30 -8.28
CA ALA A 140 -3.18 11.73 -7.89
C ALA A 140 -3.94 12.66 -6.94
N SER A 141 -3.25 13.36 -6.03
CA SER A 141 -3.86 14.31 -5.11
C SER A 141 -4.56 15.46 -5.85
N GLU A 142 -3.86 16.09 -6.79
CA GLU A 142 -4.36 17.23 -7.58
C GLU A 142 -5.51 16.83 -8.51
N ILE A 143 -5.42 15.64 -9.13
CA ILE A 143 -6.51 15.10 -9.96
C ILE A 143 -7.70 14.71 -9.08
N GLY A 144 -7.44 14.12 -7.92
CA GLY A 144 -8.44 13.67 -6.95
C GLY A 144 -9.34 14.79 -6.48
N GLU A 145 -8.80 15.96 -6.17
CA GLU A 145 -9.59 17.13 -5.73
C GLU A 145 -10.60 17.58 -6.79
N LYS A 146 -10.22 17.57 -8.07
CA LYS A 146 -11.13 17.89 -9.18
C LYS A 146 -12.22 16.86 -9.37
N ILE A 147 -11.84 15.58 -9.28
CA ILE A 147 -12.75 14.46 -9.56
C ILE A 147 -13.73 14.23 -8.40
N LYS A 148 -13.34 14.54 -7.16
CA LYS A 148 -14.14 14.34 -5.94
C LYS A 148 -15.52 15.01 -6.00
N ASN A 149 -15.63 16.14 -6.70
CA ASN A 149 -16.89 16.90 -6.84
C ASN A 149 -17.71 16.50 -8.08
N SER A 150 -17.20 15.62 -8.94
CA SER A 150 -17.92 15.16 -10.13
C SER A 150 -19.04 14.17 -9.76
N LYS A 151 -20.25 14.45 -10.24
CA LYS A 151 -21.42 13.57 -10.07
C LYS A 151 -21.17 12.17 -10.65
N LEU A 152 -20.38 12.05 -11.71
CA LEU A 152 -20.05 10.77 -12.34
C LEU A 152 -19.16 9.91 -11.43
N PHE A 153 -18.13 10.49 -10.82
CA PHE A 153 -17.23 9.78 -9.91
C PHE A 153 -17.97 9.29 -8.65
N LEU A 154 -18.84 10.12 -8.08
CA LEU A 154 -19.66 9.73 -6.93
C LEU A 154 -20.65 8.60 -7.26
N ARG A 155 -21.16 8.55 -8.49
CA ARG A 155 -22.01 7.45 -8.99
C ARG A 155 -21.20 6.17 -9.18
N ALA A 156 -20.04 6.26 -9.83
CA ALA A 156 -19.13 5.13 -10.02
C ALA A 156 -18.68 4.53 -8.68
N LYS A 157 -18.27 5.37 -7.72
CA LYS A 157 -17.91 4.94 -6.36
C LYS A 157 -19.05 4.20 -5.66
N ARG A 158 -20.28 4.69 -5.76
CA ARG A 158 -21.46 4.03 -5.19
C ARG A 158 -21.73 2.68 -5.86
N GLY A 159 -21.63 2.60 -7.19
CA GLY A 159 -21.74 1.35 -7.93
C GLY A 159 -20.70 0.32 -7.51
N LEU A 160 -19.44 0.74 -7.36
CA LEU A 160 -18.35 -0.12 -6.90
C LEU A 160 -18.60 -0.66 -5.49
N LEU A 161 -19.00 0.20 -4.55
CA LEU A 161 -19.30 -0.21 -3.17
C LEU A 161 -20.51 -1.15 -3.11
N ALA A 162 -21.55 -0.91 -3.92
CA ALA A 162 -22.71 -1.79 -4.02
C ALA A 162 -22.33 -3.16 -4.60
N SER A 163 -21.54 -3.18 -5.67
CA SER A 163 -21.03 -4.42 -6.30
C SER A 163 -20.17 -5.22 -5.33
N PHE A 164 -19.24 -4.56 -4.62
CA PHE A 164 -18.39 -5.21 -3.63
C PHE A 164 -19.20 -5.81 -2.47
N SER A 165 -20.21 -5.08 -1.98
CA SER A 165 -21.11 -5.58 -0.93
C SER A 165 -21.92 -6.79 -1.41
N GLY A 166 -22.39 -6.77 -2.67
CA GLY A 166 -23.07 -7.91 -3.29
C GLY A 166 -22.17 -9.13 -3.46
N LEU A 167 -20.91 -8.93 -3.88
CA LEU A 167 -19.91 -9.99 -3.99
C LEU A 167 -19.62 -10.64 -2.64
N LEU A 168 -19.46 -9.84 -1.58
CA LEU A 168 -19.26 -10.34 -0.22
C LEU A 168 -20.48 -11.14 0.28
N LEU A 169 -21.69 -10.68 -0.02
CA LEU A 169 -22.92 -11.41 0.32
C LEU A 169 -22.97 -12.76 -0.39
N PHE A 170 -22.67 -12.79 -1.70
CA PHE A 170 -22.61 -14.03 -2.46
C PHE A 170 -21.57 -15.01 -1.92
N ALA A 171 -20.36 -14.54 -1.63
CA ALA A 171 -19.31 -15.36 -1.02
C ALA A 171 -19.75 -15.92 0.34
N THR A 172 -20.45 -15.11 1.14
CA THR A 172 -21.00 -15.53 2.44
C THR A 172 -22.06 -16.63 2.27
N ILE A 173 -22.98 -16.50 1.31
CA ILE A 173 -23.99 -17.54 1.02
C ILE A 173 -23.32 -18.84 0.56
N LYS A 174 -22.31 -18.75 -0.29
CA LYS A 174 -21.56 -19.93 -0.76
C LYS A 174 -20.87 -20.66 0.39
N PHE A 175 -20.25 -19.93 1.32
CA PHE A 175 -19.66 -20.54 2.52
C PHE A 175 -20.73 -21.11 3.45
N ALA A 176 -21.84 -20.40 3.64
CA ALA A 176 -22.98 -20.87 4.43
C ALA A 176 -23.53 -22.22 3.91
N GLY A 177 -23.60 -22.42 2.59
CA GLY A 177 -24.03 -23.68 1.99
C GLY A 177 -23.04 -24.85 2.19
N ALA A 178 -21.76 -24.58 2.40
CA ALA A 178 -20.73 -25.59 2.63
C ALA A 178 -20.63 -26.05 4.09
N VAL A 179 -21.29 -25.35 5.03
CA VAL A 179 -21.29 -25.71 6.45
C VAL A 179 -22.45 -26.64 6.77
N SER A 180 -22.18 -27.75 7.47
CA SER A 180 -23.21 -28.59 8.07
C SER A 180 -23.87 -27.85 9.25
N TRP A 181 -25.13 -27.44 9.09
CA TRP A 181 -25.85 -26.63 10.08
C TRP A 181 -26.30 -27.47 11.27
N ASN A 182 -25.71 -27.20 12.43
CA ASN A 182 -26.17 -27.67 13.73
C ASN A 182 -26.70 -26.49 14.54
N TRP A 183 -27.58 -26.76 15.52
CA TRP A 183 -28.15 -25.73 16.38
C TRP A 183 -27.09 -24.87 17.10
N LEU A 184 -25.96 -25.47 17.51
CA LEU A 184 -24.81 -24.78 18.11
C LEU A 184 -24.18 -23.75 17.16
N LYS A 185 -24.04 -24.08 15.87
CA LYS A 185 -23.46 -23.18 14.86
C LYS A 185 -24.40 -22.01 14.55
N ILE A 186 -25.72 -22.24 14.58
CA ILE A 186 -26.73 -21.20 14.45
C ILE A 186 -26.68 -20.24 15.66
N LEU A 187 -26.49 -20.78 16.87
CA LEU A 187 -26.34 -19.97 18.08
C LEU A 187 -25.04 -19.13 18.05
N LEU A 188 -23.92 -19.71 17.60
CA LEU A 188 -22.66 -18.98 17.41
C LEU A 188 -22.79 -17.88 16.35
N LEU A 189 -23.46 -18.16 15.22
CA LEU A 189 -23.71 -17.18 14.16
C LEU A 189 -24.53 -15.99 14.69
N THR A 190 -25.63 -16.26 15.38
CA THR A 190 -26.51 -15.21 15.93
C THR A 190 -25.81 -14.41 17.02
N ALA A 191 -25.06 -15.06 17.91
CA ALA A 191 -24.25 -14.38 18.93
C ALA A 191 -23.18 -13.47 18.30
N ALA A 192 -22.46 -13.94 17.28
CA ALA A 192 -21.47 -13.15 16.56
C ALA A 192 -22.10 -11.96 15.82
N PHE A 193 -23.25 -12.16 15.18
CA PHE A 193 -24.01 -11.10 14.50
C PHE A 193 -24.47 -10.02 15.48
N ILE A 194 -25.01 -10.41 16.63
CA ILE A 194 -25.42 -9.49 17.70
C ILE A 194 -24.21 -8.73 18.27
N GLY A 195 -23.07 -9.42 18.48
CA GLY A 195 -21.83 -8.80 18.92
C GLY A 195 -21.33 -7.72 17.96
N LEU A 196 -21.40 -7.99 16.66
CA LEU A 196 -21.03 -7.04 15.62
C LEU A 196 -21.99 -5.84 15.56
N PHE A 197 -23.29 -6.07 15.72
CA PHE A 197 -24.31 -5.01 15.82
C PHE A 197 -24.11 -4.11 17.04
N ARG A 198 -23.66 -4.69 18.17
CA ARG A 198 -23.23 -3.95 19.36
C ARG A 198 -21.87 -3.29 19.22
N LYS A 199 -21.21 -3.46 18.07
CA LYS A 199 -19.97 -2.79 17.68
C LYS A 199 -18.80 -3.17 18.59
N VAL A 200 -18.85 -4.38 19.15
CA VAL A 200 -17.71 -5.03 19.80
C VAL A 200 -16.59 -5.17 18.75
N SER A 201 -15.35 -4.98 19.17
CA SER A 201 -14.19 -5.11 18.29
C SER A 201 -14.12 -6.52 17.70
N LEU A 202 -13.91 -6.60 16.39
CA LEU A 202 -13.89 -7.84 15.64
C LEU A 202 -12.88 -8.86 16.21
N VAL A 203 -11.76 -8.35 16.74
CA VAL A 203 -10.72 -9.16 17.41
C VAL A 203 -11.30 -10.00 18.54
N TYR A 204 -12.16 -9.41 19.39
CA TYR A 204 -12.77 -10.14 20.52
C TYR A 204 -13.77 -11.18 20.03
N ILE A 205 -14.60 -10.85 19.04
CA ILE A 205 -15.58 -11.77 18.46
C ILE A 205 -14.88 -13.00 17.85
N ILE A 206 -13.80 -12.78 17.09
CA ILE A 206 -13.01 -13.86 16.49
C ILE A 206 -12.34 -14.69 17.58
N SER A 207 -11.68 -14.07 18.56
CA SER A 207 -10.98 -14.79 19.63
C SER A 207 -11.93 -15.67 20.47
N MET A 208 -13.08 -15.14 20.89
CA MET A 208 -14.08 -15.90 21.64
C MET A 208 -14.72 -16.99 20.79
N GLY A 209 -14.96 -16.74 19.50
CA GLY A 209 -15.45 -17.73 18.55
C GLY A 209 -14.47 -18.90 18.36
N THR A 210 -13.17 -18.62 18.22
CA THR A 210 -12.12 -19.64 18.10
C THR A 210 -12.03 -20.49 19.37
N VAL A 211 -12.03 -19.86 20.54
CA VAL A 211 -11.98 -20.59 21.82
C VAL A 211 -13.21 -21.46 21.99
N LEU A 212 -14.42 -20.91 21.79
CA LEU A 212 -15.66 -21.69 21.88
C LEU A 212 -15.70 -22.85 20.87
N SER A 213 -15.17 -22.64 19.66
CA SER A 213 -15.12 -23.70 18.65
C SER A 213 -14.22 -24.85 19.06
N ILE A 214 -13.04 -24.58 19.65
CA ILE A 214 -12.09 -25.61 20.11
C ILE A 214 -12.65 -26.42 21.28
N PHE A 215 -13.51 -25.82 22.11
CA PHE A 215 -14.14 -26.51 23.23
C PHE A 215 -15.38 -27.33 22.85
N LEU A 216 -16.05 -26.97 21.74
CA LEU A 216 -17.31 -27.61 21.30
C LEU A 216 -17.13 -28.65 20.19
N PHE A 217 -15.99 -28.65 19.49
CA PHE A 217 -15.64 -29.54 18.38
C PHE A 217 -14.24 -30.12 18.59
#